data_AF-A0A7J8N132-F1
#
_entry.id   AF-A0A7J8N132-F1
#
_cell.length_a   1.000
_cell.length_b   1.000
_cell.length_c   1.000
_cell.angle_alpha   90.00
_cell.angle_beta   90.00
_cell.angle_gamma   90.00
#
_symmetry.space_group_name_H-M   'P 1'
#
loop_
_entity.id
_entity.type
_entity.pdbx_description
1 polymer ?
#
loop_
_entity_poly.entity_id
_entity_poly.type
_entity_poly.pdbx_seq_one_letter_code
_entity_poly.pdbx_strand_id
1 'polypeptide(L)' 'GKLGRENSGKRKIEIKINENVDDRLISFLIRCTIIYQKVYEISTLCGAENFFIIFSPIGKHYSFVQPSIKPTAK' A
#
# COMPACT_ATOMS: atom_id res chain seq x y z
N GLY A 1 -28.57 -3.44 -26.09
CA GLY A 1 -27.66 -2.30 -25.90
C GLY A 1 -26.70 -2.62 -24.77
N LYS A 2 -25.38 -2.50 -25.00
CA LYS A 2 -24.40 -2.61 -23.92
C LYS A 2 -24.44 -1.31 -23.12
N LEU A 3 -25.05 -1.33 -21.95
CA LEU A 3 -24.98 -0.22 -20.99
C LEU A 3 -23.54 -0.20 -20.46
N GLY A 4 -22.72 0.70 -21.01
CA GLY A 4 -21.37 0.95 -20.50
C GLY A 4 -21.48 1.34 -19.03
N ARG A 5 -20.84 0.57 -18.14
CA ARG A 5 -20.70 0.98 -16.75
C ARG A 5 -19.74 2.16 -16.72
N GLU A 6 -20.27 3.36 -16.50
CA GLU A 6 -19.44 4.52 -16.17
C GLU A 6 -18.75 4.24 -14.84
N ASN A 7 -17.41 4.18 -14.84
CA ASN A 7 -16.65 4.07 -13.62
C ASN A 7 -16.74 5.41 -12.87
N SER A 8 -17.28 5.39 -11.65
CA SER A 8 -17.52 6.57 -10.80
C SER A 8 -16.27 7.30 -10.29
N GLY A 9 -15.10 7.02 -10.87
CA GLY A 9 -13.83 7.64 -10.53
C GLY A 9 -13.40 7.41 -9.08
N LYS A 10 -12.41 8.20 -8.62
CA LYS A 10 -11.94 8.16 -7.24
C LYS A 10 -12.96 8.88 -6.34
N ARG A 11 -13.58 8.14 -5.43
CA ARG A 11 -14.53 8.68 -4.45
C ARG A 11 -13.84 8.95 -3.12
N LYS A 12 -14.25 10.03 -2.44
CA LYS A 12 -13.84 10.29 -1.06
C LYS A 12 -14.47 9.23 -0.16
N ILE A 13 -13.69 8.72 0.79
CA ILE A 13 -14.13 7.75 1.79
C ILE A 13 -13.77 8.24 3.19
N GLU A 14 -14.49 7.75 4.19
CA GLU A 14 -14.15 7.96 5.60
C GLU A 14 -12.90 7.16 5.99
N ILE A 15 -12.07 7.70 6.89
CA ILE A 15 -10.90 6.99 7.42
C ILE A 15 -11.35 6.12 8.59
N LYS A 16 -11.94 4.97 8.26
CA LYS A 16 -12.33 3.91 9.20
C LYS A 16 -12.09 2.54 8.56
N ILE A 17 -12.21 1.48 9.35
CA ILE A 17 -12.14 0.12 8.83
C ILE A 17 -13.30 -0.10 7.86
N ASN A 18 -12.99 -0.60 6.66
CA ASN A 18 -14.03 -1.11 5.76
C ASN A 18 -14.40 -2.52 6.20
N GLU A 19 -15.68 -2.73 6.54
CA GLU A 19 -16.20 -4.02 6.98
C GLU A 19 -16.30 -5.04 5.84
N ASN A 20 -16.42 -4.57 4.59
CA ASN A 20 -16.35 -5.45 3.43
C ASN A 20 -14.90 -5.93 3.23
N VAL A 21 -14.68 -7.24 3.40
CA VAL A 21 -13.36 -7.87 3.35
C VAL A 21 -12.72 -7.73 1.96
N ASP A 22 -13.48 -7.88 0.89
CA ASP A 22 -12.97 -7.80 -0.48
C ASP A 22 -12.55 -6.37 -0.82
N ASP A 23 -13.39 -5.39 -0.52
CA ASP A 23 -13.06 -3.98 -0.72
C ASP A 23 -11.88 -3.54 0.15
N ARG A 24 -11.78 -4.09 1.38
CA ARG A 24 -10.65 -3.86 2.27
C ARG A 24 -9.35 -4.46 1.71
N LEU A 25 -9.41 -5.65 1.12
CA LEU A 25 -8.27 -6.31 0.48
C LEU A 25 -7.81 -5.54 -0.78
N ILE A 26 -8.75 -5.11 -1.63
CA ILE A 26 -8.46 -4.29 -2.81
C ILE A 26 -7.85 -2.95 -2.38
N SER A 27 -8.44 -2.29 -1.39
CA SER A 27 -7.92 -1.03 -0.83
C SER A 27 -6.51 -1.21 -0.26
N PHE A 28 -6.25 -2.32 0.42
CA PHE A 28 -4.92 -2.68 0.92
C PHE A 28 -3.91 -2.78 -0.22
N LEU A 29 -4.21 -3.54 -1.28
CA LEU A 29 -3.29 -3.72 -2.40
C LEU A 29 -2.95 -2.39 -3.09
N ILE A 30 -3.96 -1.56 -3.35
CA ILE A 30 -3.78 -0.24 -3.96
C ILE A 30 -2.93 0.67 -3.06
N ARG A 31 -3.26 0.76 -1.77
CA ARG A 31 -2.52 1.62 -0.82
C ARG A 31 -1.09 1.13 -0.59
N CYS A 32 -0.88 -0.18 -0.45
CA CYS A 32 0.45 -0.78 -0.29
C CYS A 32 1.35 -0.42 -1.47
N THR A 33 0.81 -0.47 -2.70
CA THR A 33 1.53 -0.08 -3.92
C THR A 33 1.88 1.42 -3.91
N ILE A 34 0.93 2.28 -3.55
CA ILE A 34 1.17 3.74 -3.49
C ILE A 34 2.18 4.09 -2.39
N ILE A 35 2.10 3.46 -1.21
CA ILE A 35 3.05 3.64 -0.11
C ILE A 35 4.45 3.23 -0.56
N TYR A 36 4.58 2.09 -1.22
CA TYR A 36 5.86 1.63 -1.78
C TYR A 36 6.47 2.69 -2.71
N GLN A 37 5.70 3.22 -3.66
CA GLN A 37 6.16 4.26 -4.58
C GLN A 37 6.59 5.52 -3.85
N LYS A 38 5.84 5.94 -2.82
CA LYS A 38 6.15 7.14 -2.04
C LYS A 38 7.39 6.98 -1.18
N VAL A 39 7.58 5.82 -0.56
CA VAL A 39 8.81 5.52 0.19
C VAL A 39 10.01 5.49 -0.74
N TYR A 40 9.87 4.88 -1.93
CA TYR A 40 10.94 4.87 -2.94
C TYR A 40 11.31 6.30 -3.39
N GLU A 41 10.31 7.16 -3.62
CA GLU A 41 10.50 8.57 -3.96
C GLU A 41 11.25 9.31 -2.84
N ILE A 42 10.85 9.14 -1.57
CA ILE A 42 11.54 9.73 -0.42
C ILE A 42 12.99 9.24 -0.32
N SER A 43 13.22 7.93 -0.46
CA SER A 43 14.57 7.36 -0.46
C SER A 43 15.44 7.97 -1.56
N THR A 44 14.88 8.15 -2.76
CA THR A 44 15.61 8.69 -3.92
C THR A 44 15.91 10.19 -3.77
N LEU A 45 14.93 10.99 -3.31
CA LEU A 45 15.06 12.45 -3.23
C LEU A 45 15.87 12.90 -2.02
N CYS A 46 15.74 12.20 -0.89
CA CYS A 46 16.35 12.62 0.37
C CYS A 46 17.60 11.80 0.72
N GLY A 47 17.93 10.76 -0.05
CA GLY A 47 19.01 9.82 0.31
C GLY A 47 18.74 9.09 1.63
N ALA A 48 17.48 9.00 2.04
CA ALA A 48 17.08 8.41 3.32
C ALA A 48 17.04 6.88 3.22
N GLU A 49 17.55 6.21 4.25
CA GLU A 49 17.39 4.77 4.44
C GLU A 49 16.03 4.48 5.07
N ASN A 50 15.14 3.85 4.32
CA ASN A 50 13.77 3.53 4.71
C ASN A 50 13.51 2.02 4.68
N PHE A 51 12.77 1.56 5.69
CA PHE A 51 12.22 0.21 5.79
C PHE A 51 10.76 0.27 6.22
N PHE A 52 9.91 -0.60 5.68
CA PHE A 52 8.54 -0.74 6.16
C PHE A 52 8.01 -2.18 6.08
N ILE A 53 7.06 -2.50 6.96
CA ILE A 53 6.28 -3.74 6.99
C ILE A 53 4.81 -3.38 7.03
N ILE A 54 4.00 -4.04 6.20
CA ILE A 54 2.54 -3.90 6.21
C ILE A 54 1.91 -5.29 6.26
N PHE A 55 0.99 -5.49 7.19
CA PHE A 55 0.20 -6.72 7.28
C PHE A 55 -1.10 -6.54 6.50
N SER A 56 -1.39 -7.49 5.63
CA SER A 56 -2.67 -7.56 4.95
C SER A 56 -3.79 -7.89 5.92
N PRO A 57 -5.06 -7.59 5.56
CA PRO A 57 -6.22 -7.97 6.36
C PRO A 57 -6.34 -9.48 6.64
N ILE A 58 -5.64 -10.33 5.88
CA ILE A 58 -5.60 -11.79 6.01
C ILE A 58 -4.32 -12.30 6.70
N GLY A 59 -3.53 -11.41 7.31
CA GLY A 59 -2.35 -11.77 8.11
C GLY A 59 -1.05 -11.99 7.34
N LYS A 60 -1.07 -11.93 5.99
CA LYS A 60 0.16 -11.99 5.18
C LYS A 60 0.95 -10.68 5.31
N HIS A 61 2.24 -10.75 5.61
CA HIS A 61 3.14 -9.60 5.67
C HIS A 61 3.70 -9.23 4.29
N TYR A 62 3.94 -7.94 4.09
CA TYR A 62 4.57 -7.34 2.93
C TYR A 62 5.64 -6.37 3.44
N SER A 63 6.88 -6.51 2.98
CA SER A 63 7.99 -5.68 3.45
C SER A 63 8.80 -5.12 2.31
N PHE A 64 9.35 -3.92 2.54
CA PHE A 64 10.36 -3.30 1.68
C PHE A 64 11.57 -2.94 2.53
N VAL A 65 12.74 -3.35 2.07
CA VAL A 65 14.05 -3.08 2.69
C VAL A 65 14.94 -2.51 1.59
N GLN A 66 15.55 -1.35 1.81
CA GLN A 66 16.60 -0.89 0.91
C GLN A 66 17.85 -1.78 1.03
N PRO A 67 18.56 -2.10 -0.06
CA PRO A 67 19.74 -2.98 -0.02
C PRO A 67 20.86 -2.53 0.94
N SER A 68 20.96 -1.22 1.22
CA SER A 68 21.93 -0.68 2.18
C SER A 68 21.56 -0.98 3.64
N ILE A 69 20.27 -1.21 3.92
CA ILE A 69 19.78 -1.57 5.24
C ILE A 69 20.07 -3.06 5.46
N LYS A 70 21.15 -3.34 6.18
CA LYS A 70 21.46 -4.69 6.64
C LYS A 70 20.38 -5.13 7.65
N PRO A 71 19.81 -6.35 7.54
CA PRO A 71 18.96 -6.89 8.58
C PRO A 71 19.80 -7.02 9.85
N THR A 72 19.55 -6.17 10.84
CA THR A 72 20.16 -6.30 12.16
C THR A 72 19.42 -7.42 12.89
N ALA A 73 19.75 -8.66 12.57
CA ALA A 73 19.40 -9.80 13.40
C ALA A 73 20.24 -9.69 14.69
N LYS A 74 19.57 -9.51 15.83
CA LYS A 74 20.08 -9.83 17.16
C LYS A 74 19.21 -10.92 17.75
#